data_AF-A0A4Q9R116-F1
#
_entry.id   AF-A0A4Q9R116-F1
#
_cell.length_a   1.000
_cell.length_b   1.000
_cell.length_c   1.000
_cell.angle_alpha   90.00
_cell.angle_beta   90.00
_cell.angle_gamma   90.00
#
_symmetry.space_group_name_H-M   'P 1'
#
loop_
_entity.id
_entity.type
_entity.pdbx_description
1 polymer ?
#
loop_
_entity_poly.entity_id
_entity_poly.type
_entity_poly.pdbx_seq_one_letter_code
_entity_poly.pdbx_strand_id
1 'polypeptide(L)'
;MKIDTRPLVSGSELAPQRSAHAAPVAPSDPVVGLPPVREPGAPRNAVGHSLRGELEGLAHAGGVEPSLFCGSRPVQILEDILERILPSLDLEGETRTLAMALLREEIDTRQALDRQRVEVGE
;
A
#
# COMPACT_ATOMS: atom_id res chain seq x y z
N MET A 1 27.86 -13.32 -28.92
CA MET A 1 27.88 -12.38 -27.80
C MET A 1 27.04 -12.98 -26.67
N LYS A 2 27.68 -13.58 -25.66
CA LYS A 2 27.00 -14.12 -24.46
C LYS A 2 27.50 -13.30 -23.28
N ILE A 3 26.60 -12.59 -22.60
CA ILE A 3 26.93 -11.75 -21.45
C ILE A 3 26.45 -12.52 -20.22
N ASP A 4 27.40 -13.08 -19.47
CA ASP A 4 27.16 -13.69 -18.17
C ASP A 4 27.04 -12.58 -17.12
N THR A 5 25.95 -12.56 -16.36
CA THR A 5 25.73 -11.61 -15.26
C THR A 5 25.59 -12.40 -13.96
N ARG A 6 26.70 -12.49 -13.22
CA ARG A 6 26.69 -12.93 -11.82
C ARG A 6 26.96 -11.72 -10.93
N PRO A 7 26.12 -11.41 -9.93
CA PRO A 7 26.47 -10.43 -8.93
C PRO A 7 27.44 -11.05 -7.91
N LEU A 8 28.55 -10.35 -7.68
CA LEU A 8 29.43 -10.52 -6.54
C LEU A 8 28.83 -9.76 -5.35
N VAL A 9 28.52 -10.46 -4.27
CA VAL A 9 28.45 -9.86 -2.93
C VAL A 9 29.03 -10.85 -1.93
N SER A 10 30.31 -10.67 -1.64
CA SER A 10 30.93 -11.12 -0.40
C SER A 10 30.63 -10.09 0.67
N GLY A 11 29.94 -10.51 1.73
CA GLY A 11 29.61 -9.68 2.89
C GLY A 11 29.55 -10.53 4.15
N SER A 12 30.76 -10.82 4.66
CA SER A 12 31.13 -11.17 6.04
C SER A 12 30.06 -11.67 7.02
N GLU A 13 30.15 -12.96 7.37
CA GLU A 13 29.63 -13.50 8.62
C GLU A 13 30.48 -13.03 9.82
N LEU A 14 29.83 -12.52 10.86
CA LEU A 14 30.25 -12.71 12.26
C LEU A 14 29.00 -12.80 13.15
N ALA A 15 28.84 -13.95 13.80
CA ALA A 15 27.78 -14.30 14.75
C ALA A 15 28.07 -13.77 16.18
N PRO A 16 27.49 -14.33 17.26
CA PRO A 16 26.16 -14.06 17.82
C PRO A 16 26.24 -13.49 19.25
N GLN A 17 25.28 -12.68 19.73
CA GLN A 17 25.15 -12.41 21.18
C GLN A 17 23.71 -12.46 21.71
N ARG A 18 23.62 -13.04 22.91
CA ARG A 18 22.45 -13.57 23.62
C ARG A 18 21.66 -12.50 24.38
N SER A 19 20.33 -12.66 24.33
CA SER A 19 19.28 -12.50 25.36
C SER A 19 19.51 -11.66 26.63
N ALA A 20 18.60 -10.71 26.84
CA ALA A 20 17.77 -10.48 28.06
C ALA A 20 16.92 -9.21 27.83
N HIS A 21 15.69 -8.97 28.29
CA HIS A 21 14.60 -9.71 28.92
C HIS A 21 13.44 -8.69 29.02
N ALA A 22 12.24 -8.98 28.52
CA ALA A 22 11.01 -8.26 28.92
C ALA A 22 9.77 -9.15 28.68
N ALA A 23 8.84 -9.10 29.63
CA ALA A 23 7.81 -10.10 29.95
C ALA A 23 6.73 -10.36 28.87
N PRO A 24 6.07 -11.53 28.90
CA PRO A 24 4.88 -11.77 28.10
C PRO A 24 3.66 -11.04 28.71
N VAL A 25 3.15 -10.02 28.02
CA VAL A 25 1.81 -9.48 28.30
C VAL A 25 0.78 -10.44 27.70
N ALA A 26 -0.09 -10.96 28.56
CA ALA A 26 -1.17 -11.86 28.18
C ALA A 26 -2.17 -11.17 27.23
N PRO A 27 -2.64 -11.83 26.16
CA PRO A 27 -3.74 -11.30 25.38
C PRO A 27 -5.06 -11.49 26.16
N SER A 28 -5.85 -10.43 26.23
CA SER A 28 -7.20 -10.43 26.77
C SER A 28 -8.13 -11.25 25.89
N ASP A 29 -8.99 -12.06 26.51
CA ASP A 29 -9.97 -12.92 25.86
C ASP A 29 -10.94 -12.17 24.94
N PRO A 30 -11.27 -12.71 23.75
CA PRO A 30 -12.57 -12.52 23.16
C PRO A 30 -13.48 -13.69 23.57
N VAL A 31 -14.51 -13.42 24.39
CA VAL A 31 -15.66 -14.32 24.51
C VAL A 31 -16.41 -14.30 23.18
N VAL A 32 -16.00 -15.17 22.27
CA VAL A 32 -16.77 -15.57 21.09
C VAL A 32 -17.46 -16.87 21.44
N GLY A 33 -18.80 -16.83 21.42
CA GLY A 33 -19.64 -18.01 21.58
C GLY A 33 -19.23 -19.11 20.59
N LEU A 34 -19.17 -20.33 21.11
CA LEU A 34 -18.84 -21.56 20.38
C LEU A 34 -19.65 -21.72 19.07
N PRO A 35 -18.98 -22.20 18.01
CA PRO A 35 -19.50 -23.30 17.21
C PRO A 35 -18.49 -24.47 17.15
N PRO A 36 -18.92 -25.68 16.73
CA PRO A 36 -18.49 -26.94 17.33
C PRO A 36 -17.08 -27.39 16.94
N VAL A 37 -16.47 -28.12 17.87
CA VAL A 37 -15.25 -28.92 17.70
C VAL A 37 -15.34 -29.75 16.42
N ARG A 38 -14.47 -29.45 15.46
CA ARG A 38 -14.38 -30.15 14.19
C ARG A 38 -13.38 -31.31 14.35
N GLU A 39 -13.87 -32.53 14.31
CA GLU A 39 -13.04 -33.74 14.38
C GLU A 39 -12.03 -33.82 13.23
N PRO A 40 -10.82 -34.36 13.45
CA PRO A 40 -9.81 -34.53 12.41
C PRO A 40 -10.10 -35.82 11.64
N GLY A 41 -10.94 -35.72 10.60
CA GLY A 41 -11.34 -36.89 9.83
C GLY A 41 -11.97 -36.56 8.49
N ALA A 42 -11.30 -35.77 7.65
CA ALA A 42 -11.66 -35.69 6.24
C ALA A 42 -10.43 -35.34 5.39
N PRO A 43 -10.27 -35.95 4.20
CA PRO A 43 -9.16 -35.62 3.32
C PRO A 43 -9.22 -34.14 2.98
N ARG A 44 -8.10 -33.44 3.20
CA ARG A 44 -7.87 -32.11 2.64
C ARG A 44 -8.01 -32.25 1.13
N ASN A 45 -9.19 -31.97 0.61
CA ASN A 45 -9.34 -31.51 -0.76
C ASN A 45 -8.52 -30.23 -0.81
N ALA A 46 -7.28 -30.35 -1.28
CA ALA A 46 -6.47 -29.24 -1.72
C ALA A 46 -7.18 -28.64 -2.93
N VAL A 47 -8.25 -27.88 -2.66
CA VAL A 47 -8.83 -26.95 -3.62
C VAL A 47 -7.71 -25.96 -3.85
N GLY A 48 -7.07 -26.06 -5.00
CA GLY A 48 -6.00 -25.16 -5.40
C GLY A 48 -6.49 -23.74 -5.21
N HIS A 49 -5.92 -23.05 -4.23
CA HIS A 49 -6.01 -21.61 -4.11
C HIS A 49 -5.29 -21.04 -5.33
N SER A 50 -6.02 -20.97 -6.45
CA SER A 50 -5.52 -20.26 -7.60
C SER A 50 -5.40 -18.81 -7.18
N LEU A 51 -4.22 -18.22 -7.36
CA LEU A 51 -3.99 -16.79 -7.18
C LEU A 51 -5.07 -15.95 -7.89
N ARG A 52 -5.64 -16.49 -8.96
CA ARG A 52 -6.80 -15.91 -9.65
C ARG A 52 -8.04 -15.79 -8.76
N GLY A 53 -8.39 -16.83 -8.00
CA GLY A 53 -9.54 -16.81 -7.09
C GLY A 53 -9.31 -15.87 -5.90
N GLU A 54 -8.06 -15.74 -5.45
CA GLU A 54 -7.68 -14.75 -4.43
C GLU A 54 -7.76 -13.31 -4.98
N LEU A 55 -7.32 -13.07 -6.21
CA LEU A 55 -7.46 -11.78 -6.91
C LEU A 55 -8.93 -11.40 -7.17
N GLU A 56 -9.75 -12.34 -7.62
CA GLU A 56 -11.19 -12.14 -7.83
C GLU A 56 -11.91 -11.82 -6.50
N GLY A 57 -11.47 -12.42 -5.39
CA GLY A 57 -11.92 -12.09 -4.04
C GLY A 57 -11.50 -10.70 -3.57
N LEU A 58 -10.27 -10.27 -3.86
CA LEU A 58 -9.79 -8.91 -3.58
C LEU A 58 -10.52 -7.84 -4.41
N ALA A 59 -10.89 -8.15 -5.66
CA ALA A 59 -11.68 -7.25 -6.49
C ALA A 59 -13.10 -7.02 -5.94
N HIS A 60 -13.66 -7.99 -5.21
CA HIS A 60 -14.97 -7.90 -4.55
C HIS A 60 -14.93 -7.35 -3.12
N ALA A 61 -13.75 -7.33 -2.50
CA ALA A 61 -13.56 -6.81 -1.15
C ALA A 61 -13.57 -5.28 -1.15
N GLY A 62 -14.76 -4.68 -1.39
CA GLY A 62 -15.02 -3.26 -1.21
C GLY A 62 -13.94 -2.38 -1.83
N GLY A 63 -13.66 -2.57 -3.12
CA GLY A 63 -12.73 -1.72 -3.85
C GLY A 63 -13.19 -0.27 -3.73
N VAL A 64 -12.28 0.63 -3.34
CA VAL A 64 -12.53 2.07 -3.45
C VAL A 64 -12.85 2.33 -4.92
N GLU A 65 -14.06 2.84 -5.17
CA GLU A 65 -14.55 3.10 -6.53
C GLU A 65 -13.50 3.93 -7.29
N PRO A 66 -12.87 3.39 -8.36
CA PRO A 66 -11.84 4.12 -9.09
C PRO A 66 -12.38 5.44 -9.64
N SER A 67 -13.70 5.52 -9.88
CA SER A 67 -14.40 6.73 -10.27
C SER A 67 -14.28 7.88 -9.25
N LEU A 68 -14.03 7.59 -7.96
CA LEU A 68 -13.74 8.60 -6.94
C LEU A 68 -12.40 9.32 -7.19
N PHE A 69 -11.50 8.66 -7.92
CA PHE A 69 -10.24 9.21 -8.40
C PHE A 69 -10.28 9.56 -9.90
N CYS A 70 -11.44 9.43 -10.55
CA CYS A 70 -11.62 9.86 -11.94
C CYS A 70 -12.16 11.29 -11.99
N GLY A 71 -11.79 12.02 -13.05
CA GLY A 71 -12.25 13.39 -13.27
C GLY A 71 -11.49 14.42 -12.42
N SER A 72 -12.08 15.60 -12.20
CA SER A 72 -11.40 16.74 -11.59
C SER A 72 -11.17 16.62 -10.07
N ARG A 73 -11.78 15.64 -9.40
CA ARG A 73 -11.80 15.54 -7.94
C ARG A 73 -10.41 15.41 -7.30
N PRO A 74 -9.48 14.57 -7.81
CA PRO A 74 -8.14 14.47 -7.24
C PRO A 74 -7.36 15.78 -7.31
N VAL A 75 -7.43 16.50 -8.43
CA VAL A 75 -6.76 17.80 -8.60
C VAL A 75 -7.31 18.81 -7.59
N GLN A 76 -8.63 18.89 -7.43
CA GLN A 76 -9.27 19.76 -6.43
C GLN A 76 -8.82 19.47 -4.99
N ILE A 77 -8.61 18.19 -4.65
CA ILE A 77 -8.11 17.81 -3.32
C ILE A 77 -6.67 18.31 -3.13
N LEU A 78 -5.83 18.17 -4.15
CA LEU A 78 -4.43 18.64 -4.09
C LEU A 78 -4.34 20.17 -3.99
N GLU A 79 -5.20 20.89 -4.71
CA GLU A 79 -5.34 22.35 -4.61
C GLU A 79 -5.79 22.78 -3.21
N ASP A 80 -6.79 22.12 -2.63
CA ASP A 80 -7.25 22.40 -1.25
C ASP A 80 -6.17 22.11 -0.21
N ILE A 81 -5.39 21.04 -0.41
CA ILE A 81 -4.23 20.75 0.44
C ILE A 81 -3.22 21.90 0.36
N LEU A 82 -2.91 22.38 -0.85
CA LEU A 82 -1.90 23.42 -1.08
C LEU A 82 -2.34 24.77 -0.50
N GLU A 83 -3.61 25.14 -0.67
CA GLU A 83 -4.12 26.46 -0.30
C GLU A 83 -4.55 26.55 1.17
N ARG A 84 -5.09 25.47 1.74
CA ARG A 84 -5.72 25.50 3.07
C ARG A 84 -4.98 24.69 4.11
N ILE A 85 -4.55 23.48 3.76
CA ILE A 85 -3.99 22.54 4.74
C ILE A 85 -2.51 22.85 4.98
N LEU A 86 -1.69 22.88 3.94
CA LEU A 86 -0.24 23.09 4.04
C LEU A 86 0.13 24.35 4.83
N PRO A 87 -0.53 25.51 4.62
CA PRO A 87 -0.22 26.71 5.38
C PRO A 87 -0.52 26.59 6.88
N SER A 88 -1.53 25.79 7.23
CA SER A 88 -1.98 25.55 8.61
C SER A 88 -1.12 24.56 9.40
N LEU A 89 -0.30 23.76 8.70
CA LEU A 89 0.57 22.78 9.34
C LEU A 89 1.83 23.46 9.90
N ASP A 90 2.21 23.04 11.11
CA ASP A 90 3.48 23.41 11.73
C ASP A 90 4.62 22.61 11.11
N LEU A 91 5.10 23.09 9.96
CA LEU A 91 6.17 22.49 9.18
C LEU A 91 7.35 23.46 9.09
N GLU A 92 8.56 22.91 9.19
CA GLU A 92 9.78 23.64 8.90
C GLU A 92 9.77 24.21 7.48
N GLY A 93 10.39 25.38 7.29
CA GLY A 93 10.32 26.13 6.02
C GLY A 93 10.80 25.33 4.80
N GLU A 94 11.87 24.54 4.96
CA GLU A 94 12.37 23.67 3.90
C GLU A 94 11.40 22.53 3.58
N THR A 95 10.89 21.84 4.61
CA THR A 95 9.88 20.78 4.45
C THR A 95 8.61 21.28 3.80
N ARG A 96 8.13 22.47 4.20
CA ARG A 96 6.98 23.13 3.58
C ARG A 96 7.23 23.42 2.11
N THR A 97 8.40 23.96 1.78
CA THR A 97 8.78 24.28 0.40
C THR A 97 8.83 23.02 -0.46
N LEU A 98 9.43 21.94 0.05
CA LEU A 98 9.48 20.65 -0.63
C LEU A 98 8.06 20.08 -0.86
N ALA A 99 7.21 20.10 0.16
CA ALA A 99 5.83 19.62 0.05
C ALA A 99 5.03 20.42 -0.99
N MET A 100 5.19 21.75 -1.03
CA MET A 100 4.57 22.59 -2.05
C MET A 100 5.05 22.24 -3.46
N ALA A 101 6.35 22.00 -3.63
CA ALA A 101 6.91 21.62 -4.94
C ALA A 101 6.33 20.28 -5.42
N LEU A 102 6.32 19.27 -4.56
CA LEU A 102 5.79 17.94 -4.88
C LEU A 102 4.29 17.97 -5.22
N LEU A 103 3.49 18.72 -4.46
CA LEU A 103 2.05 18.83 -4.74
C LEU A 103 1.78 19.54 -6.07
N ARG A 104 2.58 20.56 -6.43
CA ARG A 104 2.46 21.22 -7.73
C ARG A 104 2.81 20.29 -8.88
N GLU A 105 3.92 19.57 -8.76
CA GLU A 105 4.35 18.58 -9.75
C GLU A 105 3.28 17.49 -9.97
N GLU A 106 2.67 17.01 -8.88
CA GLU A 106 1.59 16.02 -8.96
C GLU A 106 0.34 16.58 -9.66
N ILE A 107 -0.05 17.83 -9.37
CA ILE A 107 -1.16 18.50 -10.07
C ILE A 107 -0.87 18.59 -11.57
N ASP A 108 0.33 19.07 -11.94
CA ASP A 108 0.74 19.21 -13.33
C ASP A 108 0.71 17.87 -14.07
N THR A 109 1.21 16.82 -13.42
CA THR A 109 1.24 15.44 -13.96
C THR A 109 -0.18 14.93 -14.22
N ARG A 110 -1.10 15.12 -13.27
CA ARG A 110 -2.51 14.70 -13.44
C ARG A 110 -3.20 15.47 -14.55
N GLN A 111 -3.01 16.78 -14.61
CA GLN A 111 -3.58 17.61 -15.68
C GLN A 111 -3.02 17.24 -17.06
N ALA A 112 -1.75 16.84 -17.15
CA ALA A 112 -1.17 16.33 -18.39
C ALA A 112 -1.80 15.00 -18.81
N LEU A 113 -1.98 14.07 -17.87
CA LEU A 113 -2.62 12.79 -18.13
C LEU A 113 -4.09 12.96 -18.52
N ASP A 114 -4.83 13.86 -17.88
CA ASP A 114 -6.22 14.15 -18.23
C ASP A 114 -6.34 14.73 -19.64
N ARG A 115 -5.43 15.63 -20.04
CA ARG A 115 -5.34 16.13 -21.42
C ARG A 115 -5.10 15.00 -22.43
N GLN A 116 -4.14 14.11 -22.14
CA GLN A 116 -3.86 12.96 -23.00
C GLN A 116 -5.06 12.01 -23.12
N ARG A 117 -5.81 11.79 -22.03
CA ARG A 117 -7.00 10.94 -22.06
C ARG A 117 -8.13 11.52 -22.92
N VAL A 118 -8.26 12.85 -22.93
CA VAL A 118 -9.21 13.54 -23.83
C VAL A 118 -8.75 13.41 -25.28
N GLU A 119 -7.45 13.60 -25.56
CA GLU A 119 -6.86 13.51 -26.91
C GLU A 119 -6.92 12.09 -27.51
N VAL A 120 -6.80 11.04 -26.68
CA VAL A 120 -6.84 9.63 -27.11
C VAL A 120 -8.26 9.06 -27.13
N GLY A 121 -9.22 9.76 -26.53
CA GLY A 121 -10.62 9.34 -26.39
C GLY A 121 -11.55 9.75 -27.53
N GLU A 122 -11.03 10.38 -28.59
CA GLU A 122 -11.70 10.60 -29.89
C GLU A 122 -11.24 9.55 -30.93
#